data_AF-A0A6N6SSN2-F1
#
_entry.id   AF-A0A6N6SSN2-F1
#
_cell.length_a   1.000
_cell.length_b   1.000
_cell.length_c   1.000
_cell.angle_alpha   90.00
_cell.angle_beta   90.00
_cell.angle_gamma   90.00
#
_symmetry.space_group_name_H-M   'P 1'
#
loop_
_entity.id
_entity.type
_entity.pdbx_description
1 polymer ?
#
loop_
_entity_poly.entity_id
_entity_poly.type
_entity_poly.pdbx_seq_one_letter_code
_entity_poly.pdbx_strand_id
1 'polypeptide(L)' 'MQSDEFEPLIAEDDGILYMSIGLMEAEQEDEPNMVDHPVFFCPFCGTKVQTPEEVDAKTGGDAN' A
#
# COMPACT_ATOMS: atom_id res chain seq x y z
N MET A 1 -7.89 -25.70 -6.09
CA MET A 1 -8.02 -24.25 -5.85
C MET A 1 -7.21 -24.02 -4.60
N GLN A 2 -5.90 -23.87 -4.79
CA GLN A 2 -4.99 -23.56 -3.70
C GLN A 2 -5.46 -22.21 -3.15
N SER A 3 -5.58 -22.13 -1.84
CA SER A 3 -5.81 -20.89 -1.13
C SER A 3 -4.69 -19.92 -1.48
N ASP A 4 -4.90 -19.12 -2.53
CA ASP A 4 -4.13 -17.90 -2.73
C ASP A 4 -4.38 -17.08 -1.47
N GLU A 5 -3.35 -16.93 -0.65
CA GLU A 5 -3.39 -16.22 0.63
C GLU A 5 -4.04 -14.86 0.40
N PHE A 6 -5.11 -14.57 1.15
CA PHE A 6 -5.89 -13.36 0.96
C PHE A 6 -5.05 -12.15 1.38
N GLU A 7 -4.36 -11.53 0.43
CA GLU A 7 -3.73 -10.23 0.63
C GLU A 7 -4.83 -9.16 0.67
N PRO A 8 -5.02 -8.47 1.81
CA PRO A 8 -6.07 -7.48 1.94
C PRO A 8 -5.76 -6.27 1.04
N LEU A 9 -6.76 -5.81 0.29
CA LEU A 9 -6.63 -4.61 -0.58
C LEU A 9 -6.13 -3.37 0.18
N ILE A 10 -6.41 -3.29 1.48
CA ILE A 10 -5.90 -2.25 2.37
C ILE A 10 -5.19 -2.94 3.54
N ALA A 11 -3.92 -2.62 3.73
CA ALA A 11 -3.09 -3.12 4.82
C ALA A 11 -2.61 -1.96 5.70
N GLU A 12 -2.27 -2.27 6.95
CA GLU A 12 -1.60 -1.35 7.86
C GLU A 12 -0.19 -1.86 8.10
N ASP A 13 0.79 -0.96 7.94
CA ASP A 13 2.20 -1.23 8.20
C ASP A 13 2.82 -0.01 8.89
N ASP A 14 3.44 -0.22 10.05
CA ASP A 14 4.03 0.81 10.91
C ASP A 14 3.15 2.08 11.13
N GLY A 15 1.85 1.88 11.27
CA GLY A 15 0.86 2.93 11.49
C GLY A 15 0.51 3.74 10.24
N ILE A 16 0.87 3.26 9.05
CA ILE A 16 0.51 3.83 7.75
C ILE A 16 -0.47 2.88 7.06
N LEU A 17 -1.55 3.44 6.54
CA LEU A 17 -2.49 2.70 5.70
C LEU A 17 -2.00 2.69 4.26
N TYR A 18 -1.85 1.49 3.69
CA TYR A 18 -1.50 1.25 2.30
C TYR A 18 -2.66 0.59 1.56
N MET A 19 -2.76 0.85 0.27
CA MET A 19 -3.68 0.17 -0.63
C MET A 19 -2.93 -0.39 -1.82
N SER A 20 -3.17 -1.66 -2.12
CA SER A 20 -2.60 -2.30 -3.30
C SER A 20 -3.39 -1.85 -4.54
N ILE A 21 -2.73 -1.13 -5.45
CA ILE A 21 -3.37 -0.50 -6.61
C ILE A 21 -3.20 -1.29 -7.92
N GLY A 22 -2.41 -2.35 -7.92
CA GLY A 22 -2.27 -3.24 -9.07
C GLY A 22 -1.02 -4.10 -9.03
N LEU A 23 -0.93 -4.97 -10.05
CA LEU A 23 0.24 -5.77 -10.37
C LEU A 23 1.07 -5.01 -11.41
N MET A 24 2.36 -4.80 -11.16
CA MET A 24 3.29 -4.45 -12.23
C MET A 24 3.85 -5.72 -12.87
N GLU A 25 4.01 -5.72 -14.20
CA GLU A 25 4.76 -6.78 -14.88
C GLU A 25 6.20 -6.76 -14.35
N ALA A 26 6.57 -7.79 -13.57
CA ALA A 26 7.94 -8.01 -13.19
C ALA A 26 8.73 -8.50 -14.41
N GLU A 27 9.97 -8.04 -14.57
CA GLU A 27 10.89 -8.56 -15.60
C GLU A 27 11.29 -10.04 -15.34
N GLN A 28 10.94 -10.59 -14.17
CA GLN A 28 11.18 -11.97 -13.75
C GLN A 28 9.84 -12.66 -13.49
N GLU A 29 9.66 -13.86 -14.06
CA GLU A 29 8.37 -14.57 -14.20
C GLU A 29 7.72 -15.03 -12.87
N ASP A 30 8.36 -14.83 -11.71
CA ASP A 30 7.97 -15.49 -10.46
C ASP A 30 7.65 -14.57 -9.26
N GLU A 31 7.67 -13.23 -9.40
CA GLU A 31 7.26 -12.32 -8.30
C GLU A 31 6.14 -11.36 -8.74
N PRO A 32 4.91 -11.46 -8.18
CA PRO A 32 3.90 -10.44 -8.36
C PRO A 32 4.40 -9.16 -7.70
N ASN A 33 4.78 -8.18 -8.51
CA ASN A 33 5.26 -6.90 -8.01
C ASN A 33 4.03 -6.05 -7.65
N MET A 34 3.50 -6.30 -6.45
CA MET A 34 2.36 -5.56 -5.89
C MET A 34 2.78 -4.12 -5.63
N VAL A 35 1.99 -3.16 -6.12
CA VAL A 35 2.24 -1.74 -5.87
C VAL A 35 1.34 -1.27 -4.73
N ASP A 36 1.96 -1.01 -3.58
CA ASP A 36 1.29 -0.44 -2.41
C ASP A 36 1.47 1.07 -2.35
N HIS A 37 0.37 1.80 -2.19
CA HIS A 37 0.37 3.26 -2.12
C HIS A 37 -0.31 3.76 -0.83
N PRO A 38 0.27 4.75 -0.11
CA PRO A 38 -0.35 5.31 1.09
C PRO A 38 -1.74 5.91 0.82
N VAL A 39 -2.69 5.57 1.69
CA VAL A 39 -4.08 6.03 1.65
C VAL A 39 -4.23 7.31 2.47
N PHE A 40 -4.24 8.48 1.83
CA PHE A 40 -4.43 9.75 2.54
C PHE A 40 -5.89 10.05 2.93
N PHE A 41 -6.83 9.52 2.16
CA PHE A 41 -8.27 9.70 2.38
C PHE A 41 -8.97 8.34 2.35
N CYS A 42 -9.85 8.10 3.32
CA CYS A 42 -10.67 6.89 3.37
C CYS A 42 -11.50 6.75 2.08
N PRO A 43 -11.36 5.65 1.32
CA PRO A 43 -12.04 5.48 0.03
C PRO A 43 -13.56 5.33 0.17
N PHE A 44 -14.07 5.11 1.39
CA PHE A 44 -15.50 4.91 1.66
C PHE A 44 -16.23 6.21 2.02
N CYS A 45 -15.63 7.07 2.82
CA CYS A 45 -16.28 8.28 3.35
C CYS A 45 -15.53 9.59 3.07
N GLY A 46 -14.36 9.53 2.45
CA GLY A 46 -13.55 10.70 2.09
C GLY A 46 -12.87 11.40 3.28
N THR A 47 -12.94 10.83 4.48
CA THR A 47 -12.25 11.40 5.65
C THR A 47 -10.74 11.31 5.45
N LYS A 48 -10.02 12.41 5.74
CA LYS A 48 -8.54 12.39 5.75
C LYS A 48 -8.06 11.51 6.92
N VAL A 49 -7.26 10.49 6.62
CA VAL A 49 -6.80 9.49 7.63
C VAL A 49 -5.33 9.61 7.97
N GLN A 50 -4.51 10.19 7.08
CA GLN A 50 -3.09 10.48 7.30
C GLN A 50 -2.64 11.67 6.43
N THR A 51 -1.53 12.31 6.77
CA THR A 51 -0.90 13.37 5.97
C THR A 51 0.42 12.91 5.34
N PRO A 52 0.88 13.57 4.26
CA PRO A 52 2.21 13.30 3.69
C PRO A 52 3.31 13.42 4.73
N GLU A 53 3.27 14.45 5.59
CA GLU A 53 4.28 14.63 6.63
C GLU A 53 4.28 13.49 7.66
N GLU A 54 3.11 12.95 8.02
CA GLU A 54 2.98 11.81 8.92
C GLU A 54 3.49 10.51 8.30
N VAL A 55 3.27 10.32 7.00
CA VAL A 55 3.78 9.17 6.24
C VAL A 55 5.30 9.28 6.13
N ASP A 56 5.84 10.42 5.67
CA ASP A 56 7.27 10.64 5.51
C ASP A 56 8.05 10.49 6.82
N ALA A 57 7.49 10.96 7.93
CA ALA A 57 8.09 10.82 9.25
C ALA A 57 8.15 9.36 9.72
N LYS A 58 7.21 8.51 9.27
CA LYS A 58 7.13 7.08 9.62
C LYS A 58 7.92 6.19 8.67
N THR A 59 7.98 6.53 7.38
CA THR A 59 8.78 5.80 6.37
C THR A 59 10.25 6.18 6.35
N GLY A 60 10.68 7.16 7.17
CA GLY A 60 12.09 7.53 7.27
C GLY A 60 12.60 8.42 6.13
N GLY A 61 11.70 9.00 5.32
CA GLY A 61 12.07 9.92 4.25
C GLY A 61 12.75 9.23 3.06
N ASP A 62 12.25 8.07 2.63
CA ASP A 62 12.61 7.48 1.34
C ASP A 62 11.94 8.27 0.20
N ALA A 63 12.52 9.44 -0.09
CA ALA A 63 12.45 10.07 -1.38
C ALA A 63 13.34 9.26 -2.35
N ASN A 64 12.70 8.47 -3.20
CA ASN A 64 13.26 8.11 -4.51
C ASN A 64 12.67 9.08 -5.55
#